data_AF-A0A917ZHB1-F1
#
_entry.id   AF-A0A917ZHB1-F1
#
_cell.length_a   1.000
_cell.length_b   1.000
_cell.length_c   1.000
_cell.angle_alpha   90.00
_cell.angle_beta   90.00
_cell.angle_gamma   90.00
#
_symmetry.space_group_name_H-M   'P 1'
#
loop_
_entity.id
_entity.type
_entity.pdbx_description
1 polymer ?
#
loop_
_entity_poly.entity_id
_entity_poly.type
_entity_poly.pdbx_seq_one_letter_code
_entity_poly.pdbx_strand_id
1 'polypeptide(L)'
;MADKVGRRPGMARRVALVAAATTLTLGSVAGLAGSASGDTEQLRSPVGTWAVEIKFASSTKKERALFALRPDGSFTLADGKRVGLGTWKLTATGFRYAFRHYNLNAEGAFDWELRGLQDGQVTSADTFTSSGTGTSVDADGNVQGVFQTQVEGRRYSVQAP
;
A
#
# COMPACT_ATOMS: atom_id res chain seq x y z
N MET A 1 -10.69 -31.13 -41.82
CA MET A 1 -9.33 -31.34 -42.36
C MET A 1 -8.57 -30.03 -42.16
N ALA A 2 -7.54 -29.87 -41.34
CA ALA A 2 -6.83 -30.74 -40.43
C ALA A 2 -6.35 -29.90 -39.23
N ASP A 3 -6.43 -30.49 -38.03
CA ASP A 3 -5.79 -30.03 -36.79
C ASP A 3 -4.28 -29.88 -36.94
N LYS A 4 -3.67 -29.00 -36.12
CA LYS A 4 -2.61 -29.42 -35.19
C LYS A 4 -2.29 -28.38 -34.12
N VAL A 5 -2.82 -28.68 -32.94
CA VAL A 5 -2.39 -28.28 -31.61
C VAL A 5 -0.88 -28.55 -31.42
N GLY A 6 -0.12 -27.50 -31.12
CA GLY A 6 1.28 -27.56 -30.71
C GLY A 6 1.42 -27.79 -29.20
N ARG A 7 1.77 -29.02 -28.82
CA ARG A 7 2.10 -29.48 -27.47
C ARG A 7 3.34 -28.77 -26.89
N ARG A 8 3.26 -28.32 -25.63
CA ARG A 8 4.41 -28.29 -24.70
C ARG A 8 4.50 -29.67 -24.03
N PRO A 9 5.70 -30.22 -23.78
CA PRO A 9 6.22 -30.20 -22.40
C PRO A 9 7.76 -30.29 -22.26
N GLY A 10 8.25 -30.12 -21.03
CA GLY A 10 9.63 -30.38 -20.59
C GLY A 10 10.39 -29.07 -20.37
N MET A 11 11.07 -28.82 -19.25
CA MET A 11 11.81 -29.73 -18.40
C MET A 11 11.93 -29.09 -17.01
N ALA A 12 11.53 -29.81 -15.97
CA ALA A 12 11.98 -29.51 -14.62
C ALA A 12 13.46 -29.91 -14.52
N ARG A 13 14.31 -29.02 -14.02
CA ARG A 13 15.59 -29.42 -13.44
C ARG A 13 15.84 -28.67 -12.14
N ARG A 14 15.57 -29.41 -11.06
CA ARG A 14 16.04 -29.14 -9.71
C ARG A 14 17.58 -29.08 -9.76
N VAL A 15 18.16 -28.03 -9.19
CA VAL A 15 19.58 -28.02 -8.82
C VAL A 15 19.65 -27.86 -7.31
N ALA A 16 20.44 -28.73 -6.72
CA ALA A 16 20.51 -29.09 -5.32
C ALA A 16 21.11 -28.00 -4.44
N LEU A 17 20.64 -27.98 -3.18
CA LEU A 17 21.32 -27.40 -2.03
C LEU A 17 22.76 -27.92 -1.94
N VAL A 18 23.73 -27.02 -1.91
CA VAL A 18 25.06 -27.32 -1.37
C VAL A 18 25.06 -26.89 0.09
N ALA A 19 24.94 -27.88 0.98
CA ALA A 19 25.26 -27.71 2.39
C ALA A 19 26.79 -27.88 2.53
N ALA A 20 27.48 -26.81 2.91
CA ALA A 20 28.85 -26.88 3.39
C ALA A 20 28.83 -26.66 4.91
N ALA A 21 29.14 -27.72 5.64
CA ALA A 21 29.38 -27.69 7.07
C ALA A 21 30.83 -27.23 7.32
N THR A 22 31.01 -26.24 8.19
CA THR A 22 32.31 -25.90 8.74
C THR A 22 32.18 -25.59 10.24
N THR A 23 32.63 -26.57 11.01
CA THR A 23 33.33 -26.56 12.29
C THR A 23 33.32 -25.32 13.20
N LEU A 24 32.94 -25.60 14.46
CA LEU A 24 33.09 -24.83 15.69
C LEU A 24 34.48 -24.22 15.92
N THR A 25 34.50 -22.95 16.36
CA THR A 25 35.48 -22.46 17.33
C THR A 25 34.77 -21.70 18.45
N LEU A 26 34.92 -22.20 19.68
CA LEU A 26 34.57 -21.50 20.90
C LEU A 26 35.60 -20.38 21.14
N GLY A 27 35.12 -19.14 21.18
CA GLY A 27 35.91 -17.98 21.57
C GLY A 27 35.02 -17.02 22.36
N SER A 28 35.08 -17.12 23.68
CA SER A 28 34.34 -16.26 24.61
C SER A 28 34.91 -14.85 24.60
N VAL A 29 34.26 -13.92 23.89
CA VAL A 29 34.47 -12.48 24.10
C VAL A 29 33.29 -11.96 24.92
N ALA A 30 33.47 -11.92 26.23
CA ALA A 30 32.66 -11.11 27.13
C ALA A 30 32.98 -9.64 26.88
N GLY A 31 32.39 -9.08 25.83
CA GLY A 31 32.33 -7.64 25.60
C GLY A 31 31.04 -7.11 26.22
N LEU A 32 31.17 -6.26 27.24
CA LEU A 32 30.10 -5.42 27.77
C LEU A 32 29.55 -4.55 26.63
N ALA A 33 28.57 -5.06 25.90
CA ALA A 33 27.72 -4.24 25.06
C ALA A 33 26.84 -3.43 26.02
N GLY A 34 27.29 -2.21 26.31
CA GLY A 34 26.44 -1.18 26.86
C GLY A 34 25.16 -1.16 26.03
N SER A 35 24.05 -1.52 26.66
CA SER A 35 22.74 -1.46 26.05
C SER A 35 22.43 0.02 25.85
N ALA A 36 22.88 0.57 24.74
CA ALA A 36 22.26 1.74 24.18
C ALA A 36 20.82 1.32 23.92
N SER A 37 19.91 1.70 24.81
CA SER A 37 18.49 1.77 24.50
C SER A 37 18.37 2.81 23.39
N GLY A 38 18.64 2.38 22.16
CA GLY A 38 18.15 3.09 21.01
C GLY A 38 16.65 3.14 21.22
N ASP A 39 16.12 4.34 21.43
CA ASP A 39 14.73 4.64 21.15
C ASP A 39 14.50 4.19 19.72
N THR A 40 14.12 2.92 19.56
CA THR A 40 13.48 2.46 18.36
C THR A 40 12.20 3.26 18.37
N GLU A 41 12.16 4.34 17.58
CA GLU A 41 10.91 5.05 17.28
C GLU A 41 9.88 3.99 16.99
N GLN A 42 9.01 3.73 17.97
CA GLN A 42 8.04 2.68 17.87
C GLN A 42 7.14 3.08 16.72
N LEU A 43 7.20 2.34 15.61
CA LEU A 43 6.42 2.63 14.41
C LEU A 43 4.96 2.78 14.82
N ARG A 44 4.44 4.01 14.69
CA ARG A 44 3.07 4.31 15.06
C ARG A 44 2.15 3.59 14.09
N SER A 45 1.20 2.85 14.66
CA SER A 45 0.22 2.09 13.86
C SER A 45 -0.68 3.05 13.08
N PRO A 46 -0.88 2.84 11.76
CA PRO A 46 -1.79 3.66 10.97
C PRO A 46 -3.26 3.26 11.16
N VAL A 47 -3.53 2.21 11.95
CA VAL A 47 -4.87 1.68 12.18
C VAL A 47 -5.82 2.75 12.69
N GLY A 48 -6.99 2.84 12.06
CA GLY A 48 -8.16 3.62 12.45
C GLY A 48 -8.71 4.45 11.29
N THR A 49 -9.55 5.43 11.63
CA THR A 49 -10.26 6.25 10.64
C THR A 49 -9.64 7.65 10.53
N TRP A 50 -9.55 8.15 9.30
CA TRP A 50 -8.84 9.38 8.98
C TRP A 50 -9.64 10.23 8.00
N ALA A 51 -9.78 11.51 8.28
CA ALA A 51 -10.18 12.50 7.30
C ALA A 51 -8.94 12.91 6.51
N VAL A 52 -8.99 12.80 5.19
CA VAL A 52 -7.83 13.03 4.33
C VAL A 52 -8.08 14.14 3.33
N GLU A 53 -7.03 14.92 3.05
CA GLU A 53 -6.93 15.78 1.88
C GLU A 53 -5.93 15.17 0.89
N ILE A 54 -6.34 15.03 -0.37
CA ILE A 54 -5.55 14.46 -1.46
C ILE A 54 -5.18 15.59 -2.41
N LYS A 55 -3.88 15.76 -2.66
CA LYS A 55 -3.31 16.77 -3.56
C LYS A 55 -2.72 16.07 -4.77
N PHE A 56 -2.96 16.61 -5.96
CA PHE A 56 -2.45 16.07 -7.22
C PHE A 56 -1.26 16.92 -7.69
N ALA A 57 -0.10 16.32 -7.93
CA ALA A 57 1.12 17.09 -8.21
C ALA A 57 1.01 18.00 -9.46
N SER A 58 0.23 17.59 -10.45
CA SER A 58 0.02 18.31 -11.71
C SER A 58 -1.14 19.31 -11.67
N SER A 59 -1.76 19.55 -10.52
CA SER A 59 -3.00 20.33 -10.42
C SER A 59 -3.14 21.08 -9.10
N THR A 60 -3.87 22.18 -9.11
CA THR A 60 -4.35 22.85 -7.88
C THR A 60 -5.57 22.14 -7.27
N LYS A 61 -6.10 21.11 -7.94
CA LYS A 61 -7.23 20.32 -7.47
C LYS A 61 -6.88 19.62 -6.16
N LYS A 62 -7.84 19.66 -5.25
CA LYS A 62 -7.83 18.93 -3.98
C LYS A 62 -9.07 18.06 -3.89
N GLU A 63 -8.91 16.87 -3.35
CA GLU A 63 -10.02 15.98 -3.02
C GLU A 63 -10.02 15.67 -1.52
N ARG A 64 -11.19 15.30 -1.00
CA ARG A 64 -11.38 14.92 0.40
C ARG A 64 -12.02 13.54 0.47
N ALA A 65 -11.58 12.75 1.42
CA ALA A 65 -12.15 11.42 1.66
C ALA A 65 -12.05 11.03 3.14
N LEU A 66 -12.75 9.97 3.50
CA LEU A 66 -12.53 9.21 4.72
C LEU A 66 -11.77 7.94 4.38
N PHE A 67 -10.68 7.68 5.07
CA PHE A 67 -9.91 6.44 5.00
C PHE A 67 -10.09 5.63 6.27
N ALA A 68 -10.18 4.31 6.14
CA ALA A 68 -10.14 3.36 7.24
C ALA A 68 -9.05 2.32 6.99
N LEU A 69 -8.03 2.29 7.85
CA LEU A 69 -7.01 1.25 7.90
C LEU A 69 -7.33 0.33 9.07
N ARG A 70 -7.69 -0.93 8.81
CA ARG A 70 -8.13 -1.86 9.86
C ARG A 70 -7.00 -2.77 10.35
N PRO A 71 -7.05 -3.29 11.59
CA PRO A 71 -6.01 -4.18 12.12
C PRO A 71 -5.73 -5.43 11.28
N ASP A 72 -6.72 -5.90 10.53
CA ASP A 72 -6.63 -7.08 9.65
C ASP A 72 -5.89 -6.82 8.32
N GLY A 73 -5.37 -5.61 8.11
CA GLY A 73 -4.71 -5.21 6.87
C GLY A 73 -5.67 -4.77 5.77
N SER A 74 -6.98 -4.68 6.04
CA SER A 74 -7.93 -4.14 5.06
C SER A 74 -7.94 -2.61 5.04
N PHE A 75 -8.16 -2.05 3.85
CA PHE A 75 -8.27 -0.63 3.60
C PHE A 75 -9.61 -0.30 2.92
N THR A 76 -10.24 0.80 3.36
CA THR A 76 -11.42 1.35 2.71
C THR A 76 -11.28 2.86 2.57
N LEU A 77 -11.72 3.40 1.44
CA LEU A 77 -11.87 4.85 1.25
C LEU A 77 -13.31 5.19 0.85
N ALA A 78 -13.77 6.37 1.23
CA ALA A 78 -15.02 6.95 0.76
C ALA A 78 -14.85 8.46 0.49
N ASP A 79 -15.14 8.92 -0.73
CA ASP A 79 -15.02 10.34 -1.14
C ASP A 79 -16.38 11.05 -1.27
N GLY A 80 -17.46 10.41 -0.80
CA GLY A 80 -18.85 10.88 -0.93
C GLY A 80 -19.51 10.53 -2.26
N LYS A 81 -18.76 10.09 -3.26
CA LYS A 81 -19.27 9.62 -4.57
C LYS A 81 -18.96 8.16 -4.83
N ARG A 82 -17.81 7.70 -4.34
CA ARG A 82 -17.21 6.40 -4.62
C ARG A 82 -16.71 5.78 -3.34
N VAL A 83 -16.70 4.46 -3.34
CA VAL A 83 -16.05 3.64 -2.31
C VAL A 83 -14.92 2.87 -2.96
N GLY A 84 -13.76 2.88 -2.33
CA GLY A 84 -12.61 2.09 -2.73
C GLY A 84 -12.27 1.06 -1.67
N LEU A 85 -11.79 -0.09 -2.14
CA LEU A 85 -11.40 -1.23 -1.32
C LEU A 85 -9.95 -1.59 -1.61
N GLY A 86 -9.24 -2.04 -0.59
CA GLY A 86 -7.82 -2.31 -0.70
C GLY A 86 -7.24 -3.03 0.50
N THR A 87 -5.92 -3.02 0.54
CA THR A 87 -5.13 -3.57 1.65
C THR A 87 -4.02 -2.60 2.06
N TRP A 88 -3.53 -2.76 3.27
CA TRP A 88 -2.37 -2.07 3.78
C TRP A 88 -1.47 -3.02 4.58
N LYS A 89 -0.21 -2.62 4.73
CA LYS A 89 0.78 -3.32 5.56
C LYS A 89 1.80 -2.33 6.11
N LEU A 90 2.44 -2.69 7.23
CA LEU A 90 3.62 -1.97 7.71
C LEU A 90 4.79 -2.16 6.74
N THR A 91 5.66 -1.16 6.71
CA THR A 91 6.97 -1.19 6.07
C THR A 91 8.04 -0.90 7.12
N ALA A 92 9.32 -0.99 6.75
CA ALA A 92 10.42 -0.69 7.68
C ALA A 92 10.38 0.73 8.24
N THR A 93 9.76 1.68 7.52
CA THR A 93 9.76 3.10 7.85
C THR A 93 8.35 3.68 8.01
N GLY A 94 7.29 2.88 7.89
CA GLY A 94 5.92 3.38 7.91
C GLY A 94 4.91 2.33 7.48
N PHE A 95 4.08 2.66 6.50
CA PHE A 95 3.08 1.75 5.96
C PHE A 95 2.91 1.96 4.44
N ARG A 96 2.37 0.95 3.78
CA ARG A 96 1.97 1.00 2.38
C ARG A 96 0.54 0.54 2.25
N TYR A 97 -0.24 1.24 1.44
CA TYR A 97 -1.59 0.81 1.10
C TYR A 97 -1.80 0.85 -0.41
N ALA A 98 -2.65 -0.07 -0.88
CA ALA A 98 -3.06 -0.15 -2.27
C ALA A 98 -4.57 -0.35 -2.32
N PHE A 99 -5.23 0.28 -3.28
CA PHE A 99 -6.69 0.25 -3.39
C PHE A 99 -7.17 0.31 -4.82
N ARG A 100 -8.44 -0.02 -5.00
CA ARG A 100 -9.20 0.15 -6.24
C ARG A 100 -10.52 0.84 -5.92
N HIS A 101 -10.92 1.80 -6.74
CA HIS A 101 -12.32 2.22 -6.79
C HIS A 101 -12.80 2.28 -8.25
N TYR A 102 -14.11 2.28 -8.41
CA TYR A 102 -14.74 2.29 -9.71
C TYR A 102 -15.52 3.57 -9.91
N ASN A 103 -15.45 4.11 -11.12
CA ASN A 103 -16.35 5.14 -11.58
C ASN A 103 -17.38 4.53 -12.50
N LEU A 104 -18.63 4.94 -12.31
CA LEU A 104 -19.72 4.64 -13.21
C LEU A 104 -20.12 5.92 -13.94
N ASN A 105 -20.55 5.80 -15.19
CA ASN A 105 -21.12 6.91 -15.94
C ASN A 105 -22.54 7.24 -15.44
N ALA A 106 -23.21 8.21 -16.06
CA ALA A 106 -24.54 8.65 -15.66
C ALA A 106 -25.61 7.55 -15.77
N GLU A 107 -25.40 6.59 -16.67
CA GLU A 107 -26.26 5.44 -16.91
C GLU A 107 -25.96 4.26 -15.96
N GLY A 108 -24.97 4.41 -15.07
CA GLY A 108 -24.55 3.37 -14.13
C GLY A 108 -23.65 2.28 -14.74
N ALA A 109 -23.22 2.44 -15.99
CA ALA A 109 -22.24 1.55 -16.60
C ALA A 109 -20.83 1.89 -16.13
N PHE A 110 -19.95 0.88 -16.11
CA PHE A 110 -18.54 1.07 -15.80
C PHE A 110 -17.90 2.07 -16.77
N ASP A 111 -17.15 3.02 -16.22
CA ASP A 111 -16.42 4.04 -16.98
C ASP A 111 -14.91 3.80 -16.86
N TRP A 112 -14.40 3.80 -15.62
CA TRP A 112 -12.98 3.54 -15.35
C TRP A 112 -12.75 2.98 -13.94
N GLU A 113 -11.58 2.39 -13.73
CA GLU A 113 -11.04 1.97 -12.44
C GLU A 113 -9.84 2.85 -12.07
N LEU A 114 -9.78 3.37 -10.85
CA LEU A 114 -8.55 3.95 -10.31
C LEU A 114 -7.86 2.92 -9.43
N ARG A 115 -6.57 2.72 -9.68
CA ARG A 115 -5.68 1.87 -8.89
C ARG A 115 -4.70 2.76 -8.14
N GLY A 116 -4.82 2.82 -6.82
CA GLY A 116 -3.93 3.58 -5.96
C GLY A 116 -2.84 2.73 -5.35
N LEU A 117 -1.62 3.27 -5.27
CA LEU A 117 -0.50 2.72 -4.51
C LEU A 117 0.21 3.85 -3.77
N GLN A 118 0.34 3.72 -2.45
CA GLN A 118 0.80 4.79 -1.58
C GLN A 118 1.73 4.27 -0.50
N ASP A 119 2.77 5.03 -0.22
CA ASP A 119 3.65 4.87 0.93
C ASP A 119 3.42 6.02 1.90
N GLY A 120 3.21 5.71 3.17
CA GLY A 120 2.88 6.69 4.20
C GLY A 120 3.60 6.48 5.51
N GLN A 121 3.56 7.52 6.33
CA GLN A 121 4.11 7.56 7.67
C GLN A 121 3.15 8.28 8.61
N VAL A 122 2.96 7.71 9.80
CA VAL A 122 2.18 8.35 10.87
C VAL A 122 3.11 9.34 11.60
N THR A 123 2.90 10.64 11.38
CA THR A 123 3.79 11.71 11.83
C THR A 123 3.48 12.18 13.26
N SER A 124 2.26 11.98 13.74
CA SER A 124 1.85 12.19 15.15
C SER A 124 0.77 11.18 15.55
N ALA A 125 0.29 11.22 16.79
CA ALA A 125 -0.87 10.41 17.20
C ALA A 125 -2.10 10.67 16.28
N ASP A 126 -2.21 11.91 15.78
CA ASP A 126 -3.38 12.40 15.08
C ASP A 126 -3.16 12.74 13.61
N THR A 127 -1.96 12.53 13.08
CA THR A 127 -1.63 12.87 11.69
C THR A 127 -0.81 11.78 10.99
N PHE A 128 -1.06 11.61 9.69
CA PHE A 128 -0.17 10.88 8.79
C PHE A 128 0.01 11.66 7.49
N THR A 129 1.10 11.37 6.79
CA THR A 129 1.29 11.78 5.39
C THR A 129 1.54 10.55 4.52
N SER A 130 1.13 10.59 3.26
CA SER A 130 1.53 9.59 2.27
C SER A 130 1.75 10.20 0.91
N SER A 131 2.50 9.51 0.06
CA SER A 131 2.68 9.85 -1.34
C SER A 131 2.71 8.60 -2.20
N GLY A 132 2.37 8.78 -3.47
CA GLY A 132 2.35 7.69 -4.42
C GLY A 132 1.54 8.02 -5.66
N THR A 133 1.01 6.97 -6.28
CA THR A 133 0.37 7.07 -7.59
C THR A 133 -1.08 6.62 -7.57
N GLY A 134 -1.88 7.23 -8.43
CA GLY A 134 -3.16 6.71 -8.90
C GLY A 134 -3.09 6.46 -10.39
N THR A 135 -3.49 5.29 -10.86
CA THR A 135 -3.55 4.94 -12.28
C THR A 135 -5.00 4.71 -12.69
N SER A 136 -5.51 5.50 -13.63
CA SER A 136 -6.83 5.29 -14.22
C SER A 136 -6.72 4.32 -15.39
N VAL A 137 -7.59 3.32 -15.41
CA VAL A 137 -7.70 2.35 -16.51
C VAL A 137 -9.13 2.23 -17.01
N ASP A 138 -9.29 2.04 -18.31
CA ASP A 138 -10.59 1.78 -18.94
C ASP A 138 -11.04 0.31 -18.78
N ALA A 139 -12.18 -0.02 -19.40
CA ALA A 139 -12.80 -1.35 -19.34
C ALA A 139 -11.94 -2.44 -20.02
N ASP A 140 -11.15 -2.06 -21.01
CA ASP A 140 -10.24 -2.96 -21.74
C ASP A 140 -8.88 -3.10 -21.02
N GLY A 141 -8.67 -2.33 -19.94
CA GLY A 141 -7.45 -2.32 -19.14
C GLY A 141 -6.37 -1.38 -19.67
N ASN A 142 -6.67 -0.53 -20.65
CA ASN A 142 -5.73 0.48 -21.12
C ASN A 142 -5.58 1.59 -20.08
N VAL A 143 -4.35 2.11 -19.94
CA VAL A 143 -4.08 3.22 -19.04
C VAL A 143 -4.54 4.53 -19.67
N GLN A 144 -5.47 5.21 -19.01
CA GLN A 144 -5.95 6.53 -19.40
C GLN A 144 -5.13 7.66 -18.77
N GLY A 145 -4.52 7.40 -17.60
CA GLY A 145 -3.71 8.39 -16.92
C GLY A 145 -3.00 7.87 -15.67
N VAL A 146 -1.93 8.57 -15.29
CA VAL A 146 -1.18 8.33 -14.05
C VAL A 146 -1.03 9.65 -13.31
N PHE A 147 -1.38 9.66 -12.04
CA PHE A 147 -1.41 10.84 -11.19
C PHE A 147 -0.46 10.65 -10.02
N GLN A 148 0.50 11.57 -9.86
CA GLN A 148 1.26 11.66 -8.62
C GLN A 148 0.42 12.38 -7.57
N THR A 149 0.37 11.81 -6.37
CA THR A 149 -0.50 12.30 -5.30
C THR A 149 0.24 12.37 -3.98
N GLN A 150 -0.19 13.33 -3.17
CA GLN A 150 0.19 13.46 -1.77
C GLN A 150 -1.09 13.48 -0.94
N VAL A 151 -1.06 12.81 0.21
CA VAL A 151 -2.20 12.71 1.13
C VAL A 151 -1.77 13.23 2.50
N GLU A 152 -2.60 14.08 3.07
CA GLU A 152 -2.51 14.52 4.46
C GLU A 152 -3.71 13.96 5.20
N GLY A 153 -3.48 13.09 6.17
CA GLY A 153 -4.51 12.49 7.00
C GLY A 153 -4.54 13.09 8.40
N ARG A 154 -5.74 13.35 8.91
CA ARG A 154 -6.01 13.69 10.31
C ARG A 154 -6.94 12.66 10.90
N ARG A 155 -6.74 12.28 12.16
CA ARG A 155 -7.65 11.36 12.85
C ARG A 155 -9.08 11.86 12.73
N TYR A 156 -9.96 10.99 12.26
CA TYR A 156 -11.38 11.30 12.21
C TYR A 156 -11.99 10.99 13.58
N SER A 157 -12.57 12.00 14.21
CA SER A 157 -13.41 11.84 15.39
C SER A 157 -14.75 12.54 15.15
N VAL A 158 -15.82 11.96 15.70
CA VAL A 158 -17.17 12.56 15.71
C VAL A 158 -17.38 13.48 16.91
N GLN A 159 -16.37 13.64 17.76
CA GLN A 159 -16.40 14.63 18.83
C GLN A 159 -16.23 16.01 18.19
N ALA A 160 -17.32 16.78 18.16
CA ALA A 160 -17.28 18.18 17.77
C ALA A 160 -16.33 18.96 18.72
N PRO A 161 -15.64 20.02 18.23
CA PRO A 161 -15.03 20.99 19.13
C PRO A 161 -16.05 21.65 20.04
#